data_AF-A0A7X0LBL7-F1
#
_entry.id   AF-A0A7X0LBL7-F1
#
_cell.length_a   1.000
_cell.length_b   1.000
_cell.length_c   1.000
_cell.angle_alpha   90.00
_cell.angle_beta   90.00
_cell.angle_gamma   90.00
#
_symmetry.space_group_name_H-M   'P 1'
#
loop_
_entity.id
_entity.type
_entity.pdbx_description
1 polymer ?
#
loop_
_entity_poly.entity_id
_entity_poly.type
_entity_poly.pdbx_seq_one_letter_code
_entity_poly.pdbx_strand_id
1 'polypeptide(L)' 'MELFIDGLGDVALADRLRIAITERGAFRCFKDVLARDERAWRRYHRLRDERQRGRARAWLAEEGYCPSASRSTSSR' A
#
# COMPACT_ATOMS: atom_id res chain seq x y z
N MET A 1 7.54 -3.92 -1.17
CA MET A 1 7.29 -4.72 0.05
C MET A 1 8.00 -4.10 1.24
N GLU A 2 9.28 -3.74 1.09
CA GLU A 2 10.09 -3.10 2.15
C GLU A 2 9.44 -1.84 2.75
N LEU A 3 8.98 -0.89 1.92
CA LEU A 3 8.26 0.29 2.42
C LEU A 3 7.01 -0.02 3.26
N PHE A 4 6.35 -1.15 3.01
CA PHE A 4 5.24 -1.59 3.88
C PHE A 4 5.77 -2.09 5.22
N ILE A 5 6.84 -2.90 5.18
CA ILE A 5 7.50 -3.48 6.35
C ILE A 5 8.05 -2.36 7.26
N ASP A 6 8.66 -1.33 6.69
CA ASP A 6 9.21 -0.20 7.44
C ASP A 6 8.13 0.69 8.07
N GLY A 7 6.93 0.69 7.49
CA GLY A 7 5.75 1.39 8.04
C GLY A 7 4.96 0.58 9.08
N LEU A 8 5.38 -0.65 9.41
CA LEU A 8 4.73 -1.45 10.44
C LEU A 8 5.18 -1.00 11.83
N GLY A 9 4.22 -0.70 12.70
CA GLY A 9 4.48 -0.51 14.14
C GLY A 9 4.67 -1.81 14.91
N ASP A 10 4.34 -2.95 14.31
CA ASP A 10 4.59 -4.28 14.89
C ASP A 10 5.95 -4.80 14.42
N VAL A 11 6.94 -4.70 15.32
CA VAL A 11 8.33 -5.11 15.06
C VAL A 11 8.43 -6.61 14.78
N ALA A 12 7.66 -7.44 15.48
CA ALA A 12 7.72 -8.89 15.31
C ALA A 12 7.16 -9.32 13.94
N LEU A 13 6.09 -8.65 13.47
CA LEU A 13 5.57 -8.86 12.12
C LEU A 13 6.56 -8.33 11.07
N ALA A 14 7.15 -7.15 11.30
CA ALA A 14 8.13 -6.57 10.38
C ALA A 14 9.33 -7.50 10.16
N ASP A 15 9.90 -8.04 11.23
CA ASP A 15 11.07 -8.93 11.15
C ASP A 15 10.74 -10.26 10.44
N ARG A 16 9.58 -10.87 10.73
CA ARG A 16 9.11 -12.05 9.99
C ARG A 16 9.00 -11.77 8.49
N LEU A 17 8.48 -10.61 8.11
CA LEU A 17 8.37 -10.23 6.70
C LEU A 17 9.73 -9.94 6.07
N ARG A 18 10.67 -9.31 6.78
CA ARG A 18 12.05 -9.10 6.30
C ARG A 18 12.73 -10.42 5.99
N ILE A 19 12.62 -11.40 6.89
CA ILE A 19 13.16 -12.75 6.67
C ILE A 19 12.45 -13.42 5.48
N ALA A 20 11.12 -13.33 5.40
CA ALA A 20 10.36 -13.99 4.34
C ALA A 20 10.68 -13.47 2.92
N ILE A 21 11.14 -12.22 2.77
CA ILE A 21 11.42 -11.62 1.46
C ILE A 21 12.87 -11.82 0.97
N THR A 22 13.77 -12.37 1.78
CA THR A 22 15.16 -12.64 1.34
C THR A 22 15.29 -13.90 0.48
N GLU A 23 14.28 -14.78 0.50
CA GLU A 23 14.29 -16.04 -0.22
C GLU A 23 13.72 -15.95 -1.66
N ARG A 24 14.02 -16.97 -2.47
CA ARG A 24 13.45 -17.13 -3.82
C ARG A 24 11.92 -17.29 -3.70
N GLY A 25 11.19 -16.33 -4.27
CA GLY A 25 9.72 -16.29 -4.13
C GLY A 25 9.24 -15.35 -3.02
N ALA A 26 10.04 -14.33 -2.68
CA ALA A 26 9.75 -13.25 -1.73
C ALA A 26 8.29 -12.77 -1.71
N PHE A 27 7.67 -12.55 -2.87
CA PHE A 27 6.28 -12.07 -2.92
C PHE A 27 5.26 -13.11 -2.44
N ARG A 28 5.48 -14.40 -2.75
CA ARG A 28 4.63 -15.50 -2.29
C ARG A 28 4.77 -15.65 -0.78
N CYS A 29 5.99 -15.73 -0.26
CA CYS A 29 6.23 -15.82 1.18
C CYS A 29 5.67 -14.61 1.93
N PHE A 30 5.85 -13.40 1.40
CA PHE A 30 5.25 -12.19 1.92
C PHE A 30 3.73 -12.29 2.02
N LYS A 31 3.06 -12.75 0.95
CA LYS A 31 1.61 -12.98 0.96
C LYS A 31 1.20 -14.05 1.97
N ASP A 32 1.95 -15.15 2.06
CA ASP A 32 1.65 -16.26 2.97
C ASP A 32 1.72 -15.80 4.44
N VAL A 33 2.69 -14.94 4.78
CA VAL A 33 2.80 -14.33 6.11
C VAL A 33 1.61 -13.40 6.37
N LEU A 34 1.23 -12.55 5.40
CA LEU A 34 0.10 -11.64 5.58
C LEU A 34 -1.26 -12.36 5.60
N ALA A 35 -1.41 -13.48 4.89
CA ALA A 35 -2.66 -14.24 4.87
C ALA A 35 -3.03 -14.82 6.25
N ARG A 36 -2.06 -14.95 7.15
CA ARG A 36 -2.26 -15.39 8.54
C ARG A 36 -2.80 -14.30 9.45
N ASP A 37 -2.75 -13.04 9.04
CA ASP A 37 -3.26 -11.89 9.78
C ASP A 37 -4.09 -10.98 8.88
N GLU A 38 -5.41 -11.06 9.04
CA GLU A 38 -6.38 -10.28 8.26
C GLU A 38 -6.20 -8.76 8.40
N ARG A 39 -5.73 -8.28 9.57
CA ARG A 39 -5.47 -6.84 9.78
C ARG A 39 -4.25 -6.39 8.98
N ALA A 40 -3.18 -7.17 9.01
CA ALA A 40 -1.99 -6.92 8.20
C ALA A 40 -2.30 -6.97 6.70
N TRP A 41 -3.10 -7.95 6.27
CA TRP A 41 -3.57 -8.08 4.90
C TRP A 41 -4.36 -6.86 4.42
N ARG A 42 -5.34 -6.40 5.21
CA ARG A 42 -6.10 -5.17 4.91
C ARG A 42 -5.22 -3.93 4.83
N ARG A 43 -4.26 -3.79 5.76
CA ARG A 43 -3.32 -2.65 5.76
C ARG A 43 -2.46 -2.64 4.50
N TYR A 44 -1.97 -3.81 4.07
CA TYR A 44 -1.21 -3.95 2.84
C TYR A 44 -2.03 -3.58 1.61
N HIS A 45 -3.27 -4.08 1.50
CA HIS A 45 -4.17 -3.73 0.41
C HIS A 45 -4.43 -2.22 0.33
N ARG A 46 -4.72 -1.58 1.47
CA ARG A 46 -4.91 -0.13 1.52
C ARG A 46 -3.69 0.63 1.00
N LEU A 47 -2.48 0.27 1.45
CA LEU A 47 -1.25 0.91 0.98
C LEU A 47 -1.06 0.71 -0.54
N ARG A 48 -1.28 -0.51 -1.04
CA ARG A 48 -1.20 -0.82 -2.47
C ARG A 48 -2.15 0.05 -3.28
N ASP A 49 -3.40 0.16 -2.84
CA ASP A 49 -4.45 0.88 -3.56
C ASP A 49 -4.21 2.39 -3.53
N GLU A 50 -3.79 2.95 -2.40
CA GLU A 50 -3.39 4.36 -2.28
C GLU A 50 -2.25 4.69 -3.26
N ARG A 51 -1.24 3.81 -3.38
CA ARG A 51 -0.14 3.99 -4.35
C ARG A 51 -0.60 3.86 -5.79
N GLN A 52 -1.47 2.89 -6.08
CA GLN A 52 -1.99 2.71 -7.44
C GLN A 52 -2.81 3.93 -7.86
N ARG A 53 -3.62 4.49 -6.96
CA ARG A 53 -4.36 5.74 -7.17
C ARG A 53 -3.42 6.93 -7.30
N GLY A 54 -2.37 7.02 -6.49
CA GLY A 54 -1.34 8.05 -6.60
C GLY A 54 -0.65 8.03 -7.97
N ARG A 55 -0.25 6.85 -8.45
CA ARG A 55 0.33 6.69 -9.79
C ARG A 55 -0.65 7.05 -10.90
N ALA A 56 -1.92 6.65 -10.77
CA ALA A 56 -2.94 7.03 -11.73
C ALA A 56 -3.15 8.55 -11.77
N ARG A 57 -3.13 9.23 -10.61
CA ARG A 57 -3.20 10.70 -10.54
C ARG A 57 -1.96 11.37 -11.12
N ALA A 58 -0.77 10.85 -10.85
CA ALA A 58 0.48 11.36 -11.42
C ALA A 58 0.47 11.25 -12.94
N TRP A 59 0.09 10.09 -13.47
CA TRP A 59 -0.06 9.87 -14.90
C TRP A 59 -1.10 10.82 -15.52
N LEU A 60 -2.27 10.98 -14.90
CA LEU A 60 -3.28 11.95 -15.36
C LEU A 60 -2.74 13.38 -15.38
N ALA A 61 -1.98 13.78 -14.35
CA ALA A 61 -1.39 15.11 -14.28
C ALA A 61 -0.29 15.32 -15.34
N GLU A 62 0.53 14.30 -15.64
CA GLU A 62 1.50 14.31 -16.74
C GLU A 62 0.82 14.55 -18.10
N GLU A 63 -0.36 13.96 -18.31
CA GLU A 63 -1.20 14.17 -19.49
C GLU A 63 -2.00 15.49 -19.45
N GLY A 64 -1.82 16.32 -18.42
CA GLY A 64 -2.48 17.62 -18.25
C GLY A 64 -3.88 17.58 -17.63
N TYR A 65 -4.34 16.42 -17.16
CA TYR A 65 -5.61 16.27 -16.46
C TYR A 65 -5.47 16.57 -14.97
N CYS A 66 -6.12 17.63 -14.51
CA CYS A 66 -6.26 17.94 -13.09
C CYS A 66 -7.58 17.40 -12.53
N PRO A 67 -7.64 16.97 -11.25
CA PRO A 67 -8.90 16.70 -10.59
C PRO A 67 -9.78 17.95 -10.70
N SER A 68 -11.01 17.82 -11.21
CA SER A 68 -11.95 18.91 -11.06
C SER A 68 -12.13 19.09 -9.55
N ALA A 69 -11.84 20.29 -9.04
CA ALA A 69 -12.22 20.62 -7.68
C ALA A 69 -13.74 20.47 -7.67
N SER A 70 -14.25 19.37 -7.10
CA SER A 70 -15.67 19.25 -6.86
C SER A 70 -16.01 20.45 -6.01
N ARG A 71 -16.71 21.42 -6.62
CA ARG A 71 -17.17 22.65 -5.99
C ARG A 71 -17.82 22.21 -4.69
N SER A 72 -17.11 22.43 -3.58
CA SER A 72 -17.65 22.18 -2.26
C SER A 72 -18.69 23.27 -2.09
N THR A 73 -19.92 22.99 -2.53
CA THR A 73 -21.09 23.79 -2.20
C THR A 73 -21.22 23.75 -0.68
N SER A 74 -20.55 24.70 -0.02
CA SER A 74 -21.03 25.23 1.25
C SER A 74 -22.43 25.77 0.97
N SER A 75 -23.44 24.99 1.34
CA SER A 75 -24.77 25.52 1.63
C SER A 75 -24.92 25.51 3.15
N ARG A 76 -24.67 26.71 3.68
CA ARG A 76 -25.41 27.46 4.71
C ARG A 76 -26.26 26.69 5.71
#